data_AF-A0A8H2WLU1-F1
#
_entry.id   AF-A0A8H2WLU1-F1
#
_cell.length_a   1.000
_cell.length_b   1.000
_cell.length_c   1.000
_cell.angle_alpha   90.00
_cell.angle_beta   90.00
_cell.angle_gamma   90.00
#
_symmetry.space_group_name_H-M   'P 1'
#
loop_
_entity.id
_entity.type
_entity.pdbx_description
1 polymer ?
#
loop_
_entity_poly.entity_id
_entity_poly.type
_entity_poly.pdbx_seq_one_letter_code
_entity_poly.pdbx_strand_id
1 'polypeptide(L)'
;VAEAGPCVILASPGFMSSGPSRELLELWAPDARNGVIITGYSIEGTMARDIILEPDEIKPYRSDGPDGNKMIPRRLSVEYISFSAHVDGPQNTEFIEAVGARHVILVHGEQTAMGRLRGSLQARYKDRDEDVKIHTPKNLETLKLSFRGERVAKAIGSLATPLPTVGSTISGLLISKDYSYTLLSTKDLRDFTGLSLSTVTQKQRVPLTVGWALVRYHLEGMFGSVKEGQDEEGLSVLRVMNAVDVKLASEQELVLEWISGSSSDMIADAAVALVLGIDRSPASVKLTSHPHSHPHSHDTATTDPDKHAAERLQHIVEFLEAHFGDVEFVDPSQQRDVDMTGQTEETRNEVEPELKLEIDDAKLDQMDEETKDVSMTGDDEYQEDSKHNNAPIPMGPHLLVKIDKYEARVSIPSMAVLCNYEPLRRRTNAVLEMAIATIDTLADSYEVTGQNNASTQSAKEDTKEIMMESSA
;
A
#
# COMPACT_ATOMS: atom_id res chain seq x y z
N VAL A 1 50.55 56.88 -39.35
CA VAL A 1 51.46 55.80 -38.90
C VAL A 1 52.17 55.12 -40.08
N ALA A 2 51.48 54.89 -41.22
CA ALA A 2 52.06 54.24 -42.41
C ALA A 2 53.15 55.02 -43.18
N GLU A 3 53.54 56.23 -42.75
CA GLU A 3 54.53 57.08 -43.46
C GLU A 3 55.79 57.41 -42.64
N ALA A 4 55.96 56.85 -41.44
CA ALA A 4 57.06 57.20 -40.53
C ALA A 4 57.93 55.99 -40.15
N GLY A 5 58.90 55.63 -40.99
CA GLY A 5 60.01 54.71 -40.67
C GLY A 5 59.63 53.31 -40.17
N PRO A 6 60.63 52.50 -39.78
CA PRO A 6 60.38 51.20 -39.13
C PRO A 6 59.76 51.40 -37.74
N CYS A 7 58.66 50.72 -37.45
CA CYS A 7 58.01 50.73 -36.12
C CYS A 7 57.46 49.35 -35.76
N VAL A 8 57.25 49.11 -34.46
CA VAL A 8 56.62 47.90 -33.93
C VAL A 8 55.30 48.29 -33.31
N ILE A 9 54.21 47.67 -33.76
CA ILE A 9 52.87 47.91 -33.24
C ILE A 9 52.32 46.63 -32.66
N LEU A 10 51.95 46.69 -31.38
CA LEU A 10 51.17 45.67 -30.71
C LEU A 10 49.69 46.05 -30.81
N ALA A 11 48.89 45.21 -31.47
CA ALA A 11 47.48 45.48 -31.72
C ALA A 11 46.59 44.31 -31.28
N SER A 12 45.42 44.65 -30.74
CA SER A 12 44.34 43.71 -30.42
C SER A 12 43.25 43.73 -31.50
N PRO A 13 42.45 42.67 -31.63
CA PRO A 13 42.49 41.36 -30.96
C PRO A 13 43.53 40.40 -31.57
N GLY A 14 44.07 39.48 -30.77
CA GLY A 14 45.12 38.54 -31.19
C GLY A 14 44.70 37.53 -32.28
N PHE A 15 43.40 37.25 -32.41
CA PHE A 15 42.88 36.36 -33.47
C PHE A 15 42.70 37.04 -34.83
N MET A 16 42.90 38.37 -34.91
CA MET A 16 42.81 39.15 -36.15
C MET A 16 41.48 38.96 -36.91
N SER A 17 40.42 38.66 -36.17
CA SER A 17 39.08 38.47 -36.70
C SER A 17 38.41 39.78 -37.08
N SER A 18 38.75 40.88 -36.39
CA SER A 18 38.23 42.23 -36.61
C SER A 18 39.13 43.26 -35.92
N GLY A 19 38.84 44.56 -36.06
CA GLY A 19 39.47 45.63 -35.30
C GLY A 19 40.88 46.01 -35.78
N PRO A 20 41.64 46.77 -34.96
CA PRO A 20 42.90 47.39 -35.37
C PRO A 20 43.97 46.40 -35.83
N SER A 21 44.06 45.22 -35.21
CA SER A 21 45.03 44.19 -35.64
C SER A 21 44.74 43.68 -37.05
N ARG A 22 43.46 43.60 -37.44
CA ARG A 22 43.04 43.18 -38.77
C ARG A 22 43.22 44.28 -39.81
N GLU A 23 42.86 45.51 -39.48
CA GLU A 23 43.04 46.66 -40.38
C GLU A 23 44.52 46.92 -40.69
N LEU A 24 45.40 46.80 -39.68
CA LEU A 24 46.85 46.92 -39.87
C LEU A 24 47.41 45.79 -40.72
N LEU A 25 46.91 44.55 -40.54
CA LEU A 25 47.33 43.43 -41.38
C LEU A 25 47.00 43.67 -42.85
N GLU A 26 45.78 44.10 -43.16
CA GLU A 26 45.35 44.34 -44.55
C GLU A 26 46.16 45.46 -45.20
N LEU A 27 46.48 46.50 -44.44
CA LEU A 27 47.29 47.62 -44.91
C LEU A 27 48.74 47.22 -45.19
N TRP A 28 49.30 46.31 -44.39
CA TRP A 28 50.73 45.97 -44.42
C TRP A 28 51.05 44.67 -45.16
N ALA A 29 50.06 43.80 -45.39
CA ALA A 29 50.21 42.53 -46.09
C ALA A 29 50.89 42.63 -47.46
N PRO A 30 50.62 43.65 -48.31
CA PRO A 30 51.22 43.75 -49.64
C PRO A 30 52.72 44.09 -49.69
N ASP A 31 53.33 44.55 -48.59
CA ASP A 31 54.74 44.96 -48.56
C ASP A 31 55.62 43.90 -47.89
N ALA A 32 56.63 43.42 -48.63
CA ALA A 32 57.55 42.38 -48.16
C ALA A 32 58.53 42.85 -47.07
N ARG A 33 58.62 44.15 -46.82
CA ARG A 33 59.44 44.72 -45.73
C ARG A 33 58.78 44.60 -44.37
N ASN A 34 57.46 44.35 -44.35
CA ASN A 34 56.70 44.20 -43.13
C ASN A 34 56.72 42.75 -42.65
N GLY A 35 56.42 42.57 -41.36
CA GLY A 35 56.26 41.25 -40.76
C GLY A 35 55.15 41.24 -39.72
N VAL A 36 54.53 40.09 -39.54
CA VAL A 36 53.57 39.82 -38.47
C VAL A 36 54.09 38.70 -37.58
N ILE A 37 54.09 38.94 -36.27
CA ILE A 37 54.50 37.96 -35.26
C ILE A 37 53.26 37.56 -34.47
N ILE A 38 52.91 36.29 -34.50
CA ILE A 38 51.78 35.75 -33.77
C ILE A 38 52.30 35.11 -32.49
N THR A 39 51.87 35.66 -31.36
CA THR A 39 52.46 35.36 -30.06
C THR A 39 51.70 34.33 -29.22
N GLY A 40 50.53 33.87 -29.67
CA GLY A 40 49.65 33.01 -28.89
C GLY A 40 48.86 32.03 -29.74
N TYR A 41 48.21 31.07 -29.07
CA TYR A 41 47.35 30.09 -29.73
C TYR A 41 46.27 30.78 -30.57
N SER A 42 46.04 30.28 -31.78
CA SER A 42 45.00 30.74 -32.70
C SER A 42 43.98 29.63 -32.94
N ILE A 43 42.70 29.97 -32.88
CA ILE A 43 41.60 29.02 -33.09
C ILE A 43 41.37 28.83 -34.61
N GLU A 44 40.98 27.63 -35.01
CA GLU A 44 40.60 27.32 -36.39
C GLU A 44 39.46 28.24 -36.88
N GLY A 45 39.54 28.69 -38.14
CA GLY A 45 38.59 29.65 -38.72
C GLY A 45 38.86 31.12 -38.37
N THR A 46 39.94 31.42 -37.65
CA THR A 46 40.42 32.79 -37.43
C THR A 46 41.53 33.15 -38.42
N MET A 47 41.64 34.43 -38.78
CA MET A 47 42.69 34.89 -39.69
C MET A 47 44.09 34.68 -39.11
N ALA A 48 44.25 34.81 -37.79
CA ALA A 48 45.52 34.49 -37.15
C ALA A 48 45.91 33.01 -37.30
N ARG A 49 44.95 32.09 -37.48
CA ARG A 49 45.28 30.69 -37.79
C ARG A 49 45.57 30.49 -39.27
N ASP A 50 44.78 31.11 -40.14
CA ASP A 50 44.93 31.00 -41.59
C ASP A 50 46.26 31.59 -42.08
N ILE A 51 46.68 32.73 -41.55
CA ILE A 51 47.90 33.40 -42.00
C ILE A 51 49.19 32.66 -41.62
N ILE A 52 49.15 31.81 -40.59
CA ILE A 52 50.28 30.93 -40.20
C ILE A 52 50.56 29.90 -41.31
N LEU A 53 49.55 29.54 -42.11
CA LEU A 53 49.73 28.67 -43.27
C LEU A 53 50.38 29.38 -44.46
N GLU A 54 50.73 30.66 -44.30
CA GLU A 54 51.35 31.52 -45.31
C GLU A 54 50.61 31.51 -46.66
N PRO A 55 49.29 31.81 -46.70
CA PRO A 55 48.57 31.88 -47.96
C PRO A 55 49.12 33.02 -48.82
N ASP A 56 49.17 32.80 -50.15
CA ASP A 56 49.62 33.82 -51.11
C ASP A 56 48.73 35.07 -51.10
N GLU A 57 47.44 34.89 -50.78
CA GLU A 57 46.46 35.96 -50.69
C GLU A 57 45.56 35.82 -49.47
N ILE A 58 45.22 36.95 -48.83
CA ILE A 58 44.30 37.02 -47.69
C ILE A 58 42.97 37.64 -48.10
N LYS A 59 41.89 37.17 -47.46
CA LYS A 59 40.54 37.74 -47.63
C LYS A 59 40.43 39.07 -46.88
N PRO A 60 39.88 40.15 -47.46
CA PRO A 60 39.58 41.37 -46.72
C PRO A 60 38.45 41.13 -45.70
N TYR A 61 38.50 41.83 -44.57
CA TYR A 61 37.48 41.78 -43.51
C TYR A 61 36.21 42.53 -43.92
N ARG A 62 36.37 43.64 -44.64
CA ARG A 62 35.30 44.52 -45.09
C ARG A 62 35.03 44.35 -46.57
N SER A 63 33.82 43.92 -46.91
CA SER A 63 33.31 43.83 -48.28
C SER A 63 32.53 45.09 -48.73
N ASP A 64 32.45 46.12 -47.89
CA ASP A 64 31.71 47.38 -48.12
C ASP A 64 32.57 48.53 -48.70
N GLY A 65 33.88 48.31 -48.88
CA GLY A 65 34.78 49.28 -49.52
C GLY A 65 34.73 49.27 -51.06
N PRO A 66 35.32 50.27 -51.73
CA PRO A 66 35.36 50.35 -53.21
C PRO A 66 36.09 49.16 -53.88
N ASP A 67 36.93 48.44 -53.13
CA ASP A 67 37.62 47.20 -53.53
C ASP A 67 37.03 45.93 -52.85
N GLY A 68 35.76 46.01 -52.42
CA GLY A 68 35.07 45.08 -51.51
C GLY A 68 34.81 43.66 -52.01
N ASN A 69 35.80 43.00 -52.63
CA ASN A 69 35.97 41.55 -52.66
C ASN A 69 37.37 41.14 -53.17
N LYS A 70 38.31 42.08 -53.27
CA LYS A 70 39.61 41.82 -53.88
C LYS A 70 40.53 41.17 -52.85
N MET A 71 41.03 39.99 -53.22
CA MET A 71 42.03 39.29 -52.43
C MET A 71 43.30 40.15 -52.30
N ILE A 72 43.83 40.28 -51.09
CA ILE A 72 45.00 41.10 -50.81
C ILE A 72 46.23 40.19 -50.91
N PRO A 73 47.23 40.50 -51.76
CA PRO A 73 48.44 39.68 -51.84
C PRO A 73 49.22 39.78 -50.52
N ARG A 74 49.56 38.63 -49.93
CA ARG A 74 50.40 38.57 -48.73
C ARG A 74 51.84 38.41 -49.17
N ARG A 75 52.64 39.44 -48.88
CA ARG A 75 54.10 39.48 -49.12
C ARG A 75 54.91 39.67 -47.84
N LEU A 76 54.28 40.13 -46.75
CA LEU A 76 54.92 40.28 -45.43
C LEU A 76 55.40 38.93 -44.86
N SER A 77 56.43 38.93 -44.01
CA SER A 77 56.89 37.71 -43.32
C SER A 77 55.95 37.33 -42.17
N VAL A 78 55.67 36.03 -41.99
CA VAL A 78 54.85 35.54 -40.88
C VAL A 78 55.72 34.71 -39.94
N GLU A 79 55.71 35.04 -38.65
CA GLU A 79 56.43 34.26 -37.65
C GLU A 79 55.50 33.89 -36.49
N TYR A 80 55.60 32.67 -35.99
CA TYR A 80 54.83 32.18 -34.85
C TYR A 80 55.76 31.90 -33.67
N ILE A 81 55.60 32.68 -32.59
CA ILE A 81 56.39 32.55 -31.36
C ILE A 81 55.42 32.35 -30.20
N SER A 82 55.27 31.13 -29.71
CA SER A 82 54.33 30.86 -28.61
C SER A 82 54.84 31.43 -27.28
N PHE A 83 54.16 32.48 -26.79
CA PHE A 83 54.20 32.94 -25.40
C PHE A 83 53.01 32.43 -24.59
N SER A 84 52.36 31.37 -25.06
CA SER A 84 51.18 30.80 -24.40
C SER A 84 51.56 30.31 -23.01
N ALA A 85 50.89 30.83 -21.98
CA ALA A 85 51.04 30.39 -20.58
C ALA A 85 50.31 29.06 -20.32
N HIS A 86 50.47 28.09 -21.23
CA HIS A 86 49.91 26.76 -21.09
C HIS A 86 50.99 25.79 -20.61
N VAL A 87 50.53 24.73 -19.95
CA VAL A 87 51.39 23.67 -19.43
C VAL A 87 51.83 22.77 -20.57
N ASP A 88 53.11 22.45 -20.63
CA ASP A 88 53.66 21.56 -21.65
C ASP A 88 53.30 20.09 -21.36
N GLY A 89 53.38 19.23 -22.39
CA GLY A 89 53.08 17.80 -22.25
C GLY A 89 53.78 17.09 -21.07
N PRO A 90 55.11 17.28 -20.87
CA PRO A 90 55.82 16.68 -19.74
C PRO A 90 55.33 17.20 -18.38
N GLN A 91 55.16 18.52 -18.24
CA GLN A 91 54.67 19.15 -17.01
C GLN A 91 53.25 18.67 -16.65
N ASN A 92 52.39 18.53 -17.66
CA ASN A 92 51.03 18.03 -17.47
C ASN A 92 51.02 16.56 -17.03
N THR A 93 51.92 15.75 -17.61
CA THR A 93 52.07 14.33 -17.23
C THR A 93 52.56 14.20 -15.79
N GLU A 94 53.58 14.98 -15.40
CA GLU A 94 54.11 15.01 -14.03
C GLU A 94 53.02 15.40 -13.01
N PHE A 95 52.21 16.40 -13.34
CA PHE A 95 51.09 16.82 -12.49
C PHE A 95 50.05 15.70 -12.29
N ILE A 96 49.64 15.02 -13.37
CA ILE A 96 48.66 13.94 -13.29
C ILE A 96 49.23 12.77 -12.47
N GLU A 97 50.49 12.41 -12.68
CA GLU A 97 51.18 11.36 -11.93
C GLU A 97 51.28 11.72 -10.44
N ALA A 98 51.58 12.97 -10.09
CA ALA A 98 51.66 13.42 -8.70
C ALA A 98 50.32 13.39 -7.96
N VAL A 99 49.20 13.61 -8.67
CA VAL A 99 47.86 13.56 -8.09
C VAL A 99 47.38 12.11 -7.88
N GLY A 100 47.78 11.17 -8.74
CA GLY A 100 47.40 9.76 -8.61
C GLY A 100 45.89 9.52 -8.73
N ALA A 101 45.20 10.26 -9.59
CA ALA A 101 43.76 10.15 -9.76
C ALA A 101 43.34 8.86 -10.49
N ARG A 102 42.30 8.17 -10.00
CA ARG A 102 41.72 6.98 -10.66
C ARG A 102 40.98 7.30 -11.96
N HIS A 103 40.42 8.50 -12.05
CA HIS A 103 39.68 8.99 -13.21
C HIS A 103 40.27 10.32 -13.66
N VAL A 104 40.72 10.39 -14.91
CA VAL A 104 41.28 11.61 -15.53
C VAL A 104 40.36 12.02 -16.67
N ILE A 105 39.93 13.28 -16.69
CA ILE A 105 39.00 13.80 -17.69
C ILE A 105 39.70 14.92 -18.46
N LEU A 106 39.97 14.70 -19.73
CA LEU A 106 40.62 15.66 -20.62
C LEU A 106 39.57 16.53 -21.31
N VAL A 107 39.72 17.85 -21.16
CA VAL A 107 38.86 18.89 -21.74
C VAL A 107 39.73 20.06 -22.23
N HIS A 108 39.11 21.05 -22.88
CA HIS A 108 39.77 22.27 -23.32
C HIS A 108 41.03 22.03 -24.18
N GLY A 109 40.95 21.09 -25.11
CA GLY A 109 42.01 20.81 -26.07
C GLY A 109 41.45 20.46 -27.43
N GLU A 110 42.28 20.58 -28.46
CA GLU A 110 41.97 20.13 -29.81
C GLU A 110 41.82 18.59 -29.83
N GLN A 111 40.86 18.07 -30.59
CA GLN A 111 40.48 16.65 -30.53
C GLN A 111 41.66 15.71 -30.82
N THR A 112 42.49 16.02 -31.80
CA THR A 112 43.66 15.21 -32.17
C THR A 112 44.73 15.27 -31.08
N ALA A 113 45.04 16.47 -30.58
CA ALA A 113 46.01 16.67 -29.51
C ALA A 113 45.59 15.96 -28.20
N MET A 114 44.31 16.05 -27.81
CA MET A 114 43.77 15.31 -26.67
C MET A 114 43.85 13.80 -26.87
N GLY A 115 43.57 13.31 -28.08
CA GLY A 115 43.71 11.89 -28.41
C GLY A 115 45.14 11.37 -28.26
N ARG A 116 46.14 12.17 -28.69
CA ARG A 116 47.57 11.84 -28.51
C ARG A 116 47.96 11.82 -27.04
N LEU A 117 47.54 12.81 -26.26
CA LEU A 117 47.81 12.86 -24.82
C LEU A 117 47.17 11.67 -24.08
N ARG A 118 45.91 11.36 -24.39
CA ARG A 118 45.22 10.18 -23.86
C ARG A 118 45.98 8.90 -24.17
N GLY A 119 46.42 8.70 -25.41
CA GLY A 119 47.17 7.52 -25.82
C GLY A 119 48.51 7.40 -25.08
N SER A 120 49.23 8.52 -24.92
CA SER A 120 50.49 8.56 -24.18
C SER A 120 50.32 8.21 -22.71
N LEU A 121 49.32 8.79 -22.05
CA LEU A 121 49.01 8.51 -20.65
C LEU A 121 48.56 7.05 -20.46
N GLN A 122 47.67 6.56 -21.33
CA GLN A 122 47.16 5.19 -21.24
C GLN A 122 48.28 4.14 -21.42
N ALA A 123 49.24 4.38 -22.31
CA ALA A 123 50.42 3.52 -22.45
C ALA A 123 51.26 3.50 -21.17
N ARG A 124 51.54 4.68 -20.58
CA ARG A 124 52.31 4.79 -19.34
C ARG A 124 51.67 4.07 -18.16
N TYR A 125 50.36 4.23 -17.95
CA TYR A 125 49.67 3.57 -16.83
C TYR A 125 49.54 2.06 -17.04
N LYS A 126 49.41 1.62 -18.29
CA LYS A 126 49.42 0.19 -18.62
C LYS A 126 50.75 -0.48 -18.30
N ASP A 127 51.88 0.22 -18.53
CA ASP A 127 53.22 -0.31 -18.20
C ASP A 127 53.45 -0.43 -16.68
N ARG A 128 52.72 0.36 -15.87
CA ARG A 128 52.80 0.36 -14.39
C ARG A 128 51.75 -0.53 -13.71
N ASP A 129 50.90 -1.21 -14.48
CA ASP A 129 49.76 -2.01 -13.98
C ASP A 129 48.78 -1.21 -13.10
N GLU A 130 48.60 0.07 -13.41
CA GLU A 130 47.66 0.96 -12.71
C GLU A 130 46.34 1.09 -13.50
N ASP A 131 45.20 0.76 -12.87
CA ASP A 131 43.87 0.92 -13.47
C ASP A 131 43.39 2.38 -13.39
N VAL A 132 43.96 3.24 -14.25
CA VAL A 132 43.56 4.64 -14.41
C VAL A 132 42.69 4.79 -15.65
N LYS A 133 41.48 5.34 -15.48
CA LYS A 133 40.53 5.56 -16.58
C LYS A 133 40.61 6.98 -17.10
N ILE A 134 41.01 7.12 -18.37
CA ILE A 134 41.18 8.40 -19.04
C ILE A 134 40.00 8.64 -20.00
N HIS A 135 39.28 9.73 -19.77
CA HIS A 135 38.08 10.12 -20.48
C HIS A 135 38.33 11.37 -21.33
N THR A 136 37.76 11.40 -22.53
CA THR A 136 37.80 12.55 -23.46
C THR A 136 36.38 12.84 -23.96
N PRO A 137 35.46 13.30 -23.08
CA PRO A 137 34.06 13.49 -23.44
C PRO A 137 33.90 14.63 -24.45
N LYS A 138 33.01 14.44 -25.42
CA LYS A 138 32.61 15.51 -26.34
C LYS A 138 31.65 16.49 -25.64
N ASN A 139 31.45 17.66 -26.24
CA ASN A 139 30.43 18.58 -25.78
C ASN A 139 29.07 17.87 -25.73
N LEU A 140 28.32 18.08 -24.64
CA LEU A 140 27.04 17.43 -24.32
C LEU A 140 27.12 15.92 -24.00
N GLU A 141 28.31 15.33 -23.95
CA GLU A 141 28.48 13.94 -23.51
C GLU A 141 28.44 13.86 -21.98
N THR A 142 27.49 13.09 -21.43
CA THR A 142 27.38 12.90 -19.98
C THR A 142 28.29 11.77 -19.50
N LEU A 143 29.31 12.10 -18.72
CA LEU A 143 30.17 11.11 -18.07
C LEU A 143 29.56 10.65 -16.74
N LYS A 144 29.19 9.38 -16.64
CA LYS A 144 28.69 8.77 -15.40
C LYS A 144 29.82 8.06 -14.67
N LEU A 145 30.13 8.51 -13.46
CA LEU A 145 31.11 7.89 -12.58
C LEU A 145 30.40 7.28 -11.37
N SER A 146 30.68 6.00 -11.12
CA SER A 146 30.10 5.27 -9.98
C SER A 146 31.12 5.18 -8.86
N PHE A 147 30.81 5.80 -7.74
CA PHE A 147 31.61 5.73 -6.52
C PHE A 147 30.89 4.85 -5.51
N ARG A 148 31.52 3.75 -5.09
CA ARG A 148 31.01 2.94 -3.98
C ARG A 148 31.27 3.70 -2.69
N GLY A 149 30.28 4.44 -2.23
CA GLY A 149 30.30 5.05 -0.91
C GLY A 149 30.08 3.98 0.15
N GLU A 150 31.10 3.68 0.95
CA GLU A 150 30.88 2.96 2.19
C GLU A 150 30.16 3.88 3.17
N ARG A 151 28.94 3.50 3.56
CA ARG A 151 28.19 4.26 4.55
C ARG A 151 28.68 3.84 5.93
N VAL A 152 29.41 4.73 6.59
CA VAL A 152 29.87 4.52 7.96
C VAL A 152 28.86 5.14 8.91
N ALA A 153 28.25 4.30 9.75
CA ALA A 153 27.43 4.74 10.86
C ALA A 153 28.23 4.69 12.17
N LYS A 154 28.16 5.76 12.97
CA LYS A 154 28.82 5.83 14.27
C LYS A 154 27.81 5.50 15.37
N ALA A 155 28.06 4.44 16.12
CA ALA A 155 27.29 4.15 17.34
C ALA A 155 27.78 5.07 18.47
N ILE A 156 26.86 5.76 19.14
CA ILE A 156 27.16 6.70 20.22
C ILE A 156 26.28 6.39 21.44
N GLY A 157 26.79 6.71 22.64
CA GLY A 157 26.04 6.64 23.89
C GLY A 157 26.04 5.25 24.51
N SER A 158 24.93 4.89 25.15
CA SER A 158 24.72 3.59 25.79
C SER A 158 24.86 2.42 24.82
N LEU A 159 24.56 2.63 23.53
CA LEU A 159 24.69 1.60 22.50
C LEU A 159 26.15 1.22 22.21
N ALA A 160 27.11 2.10 22.53
CA ALA A 160 28.53 1.84 22.40
C ALA A 160 29.12 1.12 23.63
N THR A 161 28.32 0.89 24.68
CA THR A 161 28.77 0.33 25.97
C THR A 161 27.89 -0.87 26.33
N PRO A 162 28.35 -2.12 26.22
CA PRO A 162 29.71 -2.60 25.97
C PRO A 162 30.16 -2.49 24.50
N LEU A 163 31.46 -2.54 24.24
CA LEU A 163 31.98 -2.53 22.87
C LEU A 163 31.42 -3.73 22.09
N PRO A 164 30.68 -3.50 20.99
CA PRO A 164 30.13 -4.59 20.21
C PRO A 164 31.24 -5.40 19.53
N THR A 165 31.12 -6.72 19.60
CA THR A 165 32.01 -7.66 18.89
C THR A 165 31.49 -7.93 17.49
N VAL A 166 32.38 -8.29 16.56
CA VAL A 166 31.99 -8.65 15.19
C VAL A 166 30.97 -9.78 15.22
N GLY A 167 29.76 -9.52 14.66
CA GLY A 167 28.64 -10.46 14.65
C GLY A 167 27.55 -10.19 15.70
N SER A 168 27.73 -9.24 16.62
CA SER A 168 26.66 -8.85 17.54
C SER A 168 25.60 -8.01 16.82
N THR A 169 24.32 -8.35 16.99
CA THR A 169 23.21 -7.53 16.49
C THR A 169 23.07 -6.28 17.34
N ILE A 170 23.11 -5.12 16.69
CA ILE A 170 22.93 -3.82 17.35
C ILE A 170 21.56 -3.27 16.91
N SER A 171 20.69 -2.98 17.87
CA SER A 171 19.40 -2.36 17.63
C SER A 171 19.40 -0.92 18.17
N GLY A 172 18.96 0.03 17.35
CA GLY A 172 18.95 1.44 17.71
C GLY A 172 18.28 2.30 16.64
N LEU A 173 18.11 3.57 16.96
CA LEU A 173 17.61 4.58 16.04
C LEU A 173 18.77 5.07 15.15
N LEU A 174 18.61 4.95 13.84
CA LEU A 174 19.57 5.49 12.88
C LEU A 174 19.18 6.91 12.49
N ILE A 175 20.08 7.85 12.74
CA ILE A 175 19.90 9.27 12.45
C ILE A 175 20.82 9.64 11.29
N SER A 176 20.22 10.15 10.22
CA SER A 176 20.93 10.62 9.03
C SER A 176 20.89 12.15 9.01
N LYS A 177 22.06 12.78 9.18
CA LYS A 177 22.21 14.24 9.06
C LYS A 177 23.44 14.56 8.20
N ASP A 178 23.25 15.30 7.12
CA ASP A 178 24.32 15.81 6.25
C ASP A 178 25.34 14.71 5.85
N TYR A 179 24.84 13.56 5.38
CA TYR A 179 25.62 12.37 5.01
C TYR A 179 26.36 11.65 6.14
N SER A 180 26.23 12.12 7.39
CA SER A 180 26.66 11.41 8.58
C SER A 180 25.54 10.53 9.11
N TYR A 181 25.86 9.27 9.37
CA TYR A 181 24.96 8.31 9.99
C TYR A 181 25.38 8.10 11.43
N THR A 182 24.44 8.30 12.36
CA THR A 182 24.67 8.09 13.79
C THR A 182 23.64 7.11 14.31
N LEU A 183 24.08 6.05 14.98
CA LEU A 183 23.22 5.05 15.58
C LEU A 183 23.15 5.30 17.09
N LEU A 184 21.93 5.50 17.61
CA LEU A 184 21.68 5.91 18.98
C LEU A 184 20.62 5.02 19.64
N SER A 185 20.71 4.88 20.97
CA SER A 185 19.62 4.32 21.76
C SER A 185 18.49 5.36 21.93
N THR A 186 17.26 4.90 22.16
CA THR A 186 16.12 5.81 22.43
C THR A 186 16.37 6.69 23.65
N LYS A 187 17.07 6.17 24.66
CA LYS A 187 17.40 6.91 25.90
C LYS A 187 18.30 8.12 25.66
N ASP A 188 19.24 7.99 24.72
CA ASP A 188 20.27 9.00 24.46
C ASP A 188 19.83 10.04 23.42
N LEU A 189 18.63 9.88 22.85
CA LEU A 189 18.12 10.73 21.78
C LEU A 189 18.10 12.21 22.18
N ARG A 190 17.66 12.50 23.40
CA ARG A 190 17.53 13.87 23.93
C ARG A 190 18.87 14.58 24.02
N ASP A 191 19.89 13.88 24.51
CA ASP A 191 21.21 14.46 24.77
C ASP A 191 21.98 14.75 23.48
N PHE A 192 21.82 13.90 22.45
CA PHE A 192 22.59 14.00 21.20
C PHE A 192 21.88 14.73 20.06
N THR A 193 20.54 14.79 20.07
CA THR A 193 19.79 15.45 18.98
C THR A 193 18.97 16.64 19.43
N GLY A 194 18.79 16.83 20.74
CA GLY A 194 17.85 17.82 21.28
C GLY A 194 16.39 17.44 21.08
N LEU A 195 16.09 16.27 20.49
CA LEU A 195 14.72 15.79 20.33
C LEU A 195 14.25 15.11 21.61
N SER A 196 13.12 15.57 22.16
CA SER A 196 12.44 14.90 23.26
C SER A 196 11.56 13.77 22.75
N LEU A 197 11.55 12.65 23.46
CA LEU A 197 10.54 11.62 23.29
C LEU A 197 9.21 12.13 23.84
N SER A 198 8.18 12.11 23.01
CA SER A 198 6.80 12.36 23.42
C SER A 198 6.04 11.04 23.38
N THR A 199 5.49 10.64 24.52
CA THR A 199 4.59 9.49 24.61
C THR A 199 3.18 10.01 24.82
N VAL A 200 2.25 9.56 23.98
CA VAL A 200 0.84 9.91 24.10
C VAL A 200 0.14 8.81 24.89
N THR A 201 -0.39 9.14 26.05
CA THR A 201 -1.25 8.25 26.84
C THR A 201 -2.70 8.59 26.58
N GLN A 202 -3.50 7.59 26.24
CA GLN A 202 -4.94 7.72 26.04
C GLN A 202 -5.68 7.17 27.25
N LYS A 203 -6.77 7.84 27.62
CA LYS A 203 -7.61 7.48 28.75
C LYS A 203 -9.07 7.59 28.34
N GLN A 204 -9.82 6.51 28.50
CA GLN A 204 -11.24 6.45 28.16
C GLN A 204 -12.05 5.97 29.35
N ARG A 205 -13.17 6.65 29.61
CA ARG A 205 -14.14 6.24 30.63
C ARG A 205 -15.32 5.55 29.95
N VAL A 206 -15.68 4.39 30.47
CA VAL A 206 -16.78 3.57 29.95
C VAL A 206 -17.71 3.25 31.13
N PRO A 207 -19.02 3.48 31.00
CA PRO A 207 -19.97 3.11 32.04
C PRO A 207 -20.01 1.58 32.17
N LEU A 208 -20.08 1.11 33.41
CA LEU A 208 -20.13 -0.30 33.75
C LEU A 208 -21.52 -0.65 34.28
N THR A 209 -22.18 -1.58 33.61
CA THR A 209 -23.52 -2.10 33.95
C THR A 209 -23.46 -3.47 34.62
N VAL A 210 -22.30 -4.12 34.60
CA VAL A 210 -22.07 -5.50 35.06
C VAL A 210 -21.04 -5.58 36.18
N GLY A 211 -21.07 -6.68 36.94
CA GLY A 211 -20.09 -6.93 37.98
C GLY A 211 -18.66 -7.12 37.44
N TRP A 212 -17.67 -6.68 38.22
CA TRP A 212 -16.23 -6.78 37.89
C TRP A 212 -15.76 -8.19 37.50
N ALA A 213 -16.28 -9.22 38.17
CA ALA A 213 -15.95 -10.61 37.86
C ALA A 213 -16.39 -11.03 36.44
N LEU A 214 -17.48 -10.46 35.93
CA LEU A 214 -17.97 -10.75 34.59
C LEU A 214 -17.13 -10.05 33.53
N VAL A 215 -16.69 -8.81 33.80
CA VAL A 215 -15.72 -8.09 32.95
C VAL A 215 -14.44 -8.90 32.80
N ARG A 216 -13.92 -9.41 33.92
CA ARG A 216 -12.75 -10.29 33.93
C ARG A 216 -12.95 -11.52 33.05
N TYR A 217 -14.06 -12.24 33.25
CA TYR A 217 -14.35 -13.46 32.48
C TYR A 217 -14.36 -13.22 30.97
N HIS A 218 -14.99 -12.14 30.50
CA HIS A 218 -15.02 -11.83 29.07
C HIS A 218 -13.66 -11.36 28.54
N LEU A 219 -12.93 -10.55 29.30
CA LEU A 219 -11.58 -10.12 28.91
C LEU A 219 -10.62 -11.32 28.85
N GLU A 220 -10.71 -12.26 29.78
CA GLU A 220 -9.96 -13.52 29.73
C GLU A 220 -10.40 -14.39 28.53
N GLY A 221 -11.70 -14.45 28.24
CA GLY A 221 -12.23 -15.16 27.09
C GLY A 221 -11.70 -14.64 25.74
N MET A 222 -11.54 -13.33 25.59
CA MET A 222 -11.08 -12.70 24.34
C MET A 222 -9.55 -12.61 24.23
N PHE A 223 -8.86 -12.26 25.32
CA PHE A 223 -7.42 -11.95 25.32
C PHE A 223 -6.56 -13.01 26.01
N GLY A 224 -7.16 -14.09 26.51
CA GLY A 224 -6.47 -15.16 27.21
C GLY A 224 -6.21 -14.82 28.68
N SER A 225 -4.95 -14.66 29.08
CA SER A 225 -4.62 -14.34 30.47
C SER A 225 -4.60 -12.83 30.71
N VAL A 226 -5.38 -12.37 31.69
CA VAL A 226 -5.36 -10.98 32.14
C VAL A 226 -4.62 -10.90 33.48
N LYS A 227 -3.71 -9.93 33.63
CA LYS A 227 -2.96 -9.76 34.89
C LYS A 227 -3.72 -8.85 35.82
N GLU A 228 -4.03 -9.33 37.02
CA GLU A 228 -4.64 -8.51 38.06
C GLU A 228 -3.57 -7.76 38.85
N GLY A 229 -3.90 -6.52 39.20
CA GLY A 229 -3.08 -5.68 40.06
C GLY A 229 -3.93 -4.65 40.77
N GLN A 230 -3.27 -3.83 41.59
CA GLN A 230 -3.84 -2.61 42.13
C GLN A 230 -3.00 -1.43 41.66
N ASP A 231 -3.66 -0.35 41.28
CA ASP A 231 -2.98 0.90 40.91
C ASP A 231 -2.39 1.59 42.16
N GLU A 232 -1.59 2.63 41.97
CA GLU A 232 -1.05 3.47 43.05
C GLU A 232 -2.15 4.10 43.95
N GLU A 233 -3.37 4.22 43.42
CA GLU A 233 -4.57 4.71 44.10
C GLU A 233 -5.39 3.58 44.78
N GLY A 234 -4.94 2.33 44.73
CA GLY A 234 -5.60 1.17 45.33
C GLY A 234 -6.78 0.60 44.53
N LEU A 235 -7.02 1.10 43.31
CA LEU A 235 -8.08 0.61 42.42
C LEU A 235 -7.71 -0.74 41.80
N SER A 236 -8.68 -1.64 41.63
CA SER A 236 -8.48 -2.92 40.95
C SER A 236 -8.18 -2.68 39.46
N VAL A 237 -7.06 -3.24 38.97
CA VAL A 237 -6.58 -3.11 37.60
C VAL A 237 -6.44 -4.47 36.93
N LEU A 238 -6.91 -4.54 35.70
CA LEU A 238 -6.75 -5.67 34.78
C LEU A 238 -5.87 -5.23 33.61
N ARG A 239 -4.65 -5.76 33.54
CA ARG A 239 -3.74 -5.48 32.40
C ARG A 239 -3.94 -6.53 31.30
N VAL A 240 -4.43 -6.05 30.17
CA VAL A 240 -4.72 -6.85 28.97
C VAL A 240 -3.54 -6.79 28.00
N MET A 241 -3.06 -7.96 27.56
CA MET A 241 -1.97 -8.12 26.58
C MET A 241 -0.70 -7.29 26.85
N ASN A 242 -0.44 -6.94 28.12
CA ASN A 242 0.64 -6.05 28.53
C ASN A 242 0.63 -4.65 27.84
N ALA A 243 -0.53 -4.22 27.32
CA ALA A 243 -0.67 -3.02 26.51
C ALA A 243 -1.72 -2.04 27.06
N VAL A 244 -2.84 -2.55 27.57
CA VAL A 244 -3.99 -1.75 28.03
C VAL A 244 -4.30 -2.07 29.48
N ASP A 245 -4.44 -1.05 30.32
CA ASP A 245 -4.84 -1.18 31.71
C ASP A 245 -6.31 -0.82 31.88
N VAL A 246 -7.09 -1.75 32.41
CA VAL A 246 -8.51 -1.60 32.69
C VAL A 246 -8.70 -1.44 34.20
N LYS A 247 -9.08 -0.24 34.65
CA LYS A 247 -9.19 0.13 36.07
C LYS A 247 -10.66 0.29 36.46
N LEU A 248 -11.05 -0.26 37.61
CA LEU A 248 -12.38 -0.03 38.19
C LEU A 248 -12.36 1.26 39.00
N ALA A 249 -12.89 2.37 38.47
CA ALA A 249 -12.88 3.67 39.16
C ALA A 249 -14.07 3.86 40.11
N SER A 250 -15.22 3.26 39.79
CA SER A 250 -16.42 3.24 40.62
C SER A 250 -17.21 1.96 40.33
N GLU A 251 -18.20 1.61 41.16
CA GLU A 251 -19.05 0.43 40.93
C GLU A 251 -19.74 0.42 39.56
N GLN A 252 -19.90 1.60 38.94
CA GLN A 252 -20.53 1.79 37.64
C GLN A 252 -19.63 2.49 36.61
N GLU A 253 -18.34 2.65 36.88
CA GLU A 253 -17.41 3.28 35.92
C GLU A 253 -16.08 2.53 35.82
N LEU A 254 -15.70 2.25 34.58
CA LEU A 254 -14.47 1.60 34.20
C LEU A 254 -13.62 2.55 33.37
N VAL A 255 -12.32 2.56 33.64
CA VAL A 255 -11.35 3.46 33.03
C VAL A 255 -10.29 2.65 32.33
N LEU A 256 -10.20 2.78 31.01
CA LEU A 256 -9.11 2.20 30.23
C LEU A 256 -8.01 3.23 30.06
N GLU A 257 -6.76 2.81 30.27
CA GLU A 257 -5.58 3.64 30.10
C GLU A 257 -4.51 2.86 29.32
N TRP A 258 -3.98 3.45 28.26
CA TRP A 258 -2.94 2.82 27.44
C TRP A 258 -2.03 3.86 26.79
N ILE A 259 -0.85 3.39 26.35
CA ILE A 259 0.04 4.19 25.51
C ILE A 259 -0.42 4.06 24.06
N SER A 260 -0.68 5.18 23.40
CA SER A 260 -1.16 5.21 22.02
C SER A 260 -0.15 4.57 21.08
N GLY A 261 -0.65 3.67 20.25
CA GLY A 261 0.13 2.90 19.29
C GLY A 261 -0.79 2.00 18.49
N SER A 262 -0.44 1.68 17.24
CA SER A 262 -1.37 0.95 16.35
C SER A 262 -1.88 -0.38 16.93
N SER A 263 -1.02 -1.13 17.62
CA SER A 263 -1.41 -2.39 18.25
C SER A 263 -2.17 -2.19 19.56
N SER A 264 -1.74 -1.25 20.41
CA SER A 264 -2.39 -0.96 21.68
C SER A 264 -3.77 -0.30 21.49
N ASP A 265 -3.92 0.56 20.49
CA ASP A 265 -5.19 1.21 20.13
C ASP A 265 -6.21 0.15 19.64
N MET A 266 -5.78 -0.80 18.81
CA MET A 266 -6.65 -1.91 18.39
C MET A 266 -7.10 -2.80 19.56
N ILE A 267 -6.20 -3.07 20.52
CA ILE A 267 -6.54 -3.84 21.72
C ILE A 267 -7.49 -3.06 22.62
N ALA A 268 -7.28 -1.74 22.76
CA ALA A 268 -8.14 -0.87 23.54
C ALA A 268 -9.55 -0.79 22.94
N ASP A 269 -9.66 -0.57 21.63
CA ASP A 269 -10.95 -0.55 20.92
C ASP A 269 -11.70 -1.88 21.07
N ALA A 270 -10.99 -3.00 20.93
CA ALA A 270 -11.54 -4.33 21.14
C ALA A 270 -12.03 -4.53 22.58
N ALA A 271 -11.26 -4.10 23.58
CA ALA A 271 -11.65 -4.18 24.98
C ALA A 271 -12.87 -3.29 25.30
N VAL A 272 -12.93 -2.08 24.75
CA VAL A 272 -14.09 -1.17 24.89
C VAL A 272 -15.34 -1.78 24.26
N ALA A 273 -15.22 -2.31 23.04
CA ALA A 273 -16.33 -2.96 22.34
C ALA A 273 -16.86 -4.17 23.12
N LEU A 274 -15.95 -4.96 23.70
CA LEU A 274 -16.31 -6.08 24.55
C LEU A 274 -17.08 -5.60 25.79
N VAL A 275 -16.54 -4.61 26.53
CA VAL A 275 -17.15 -4.07 27.75
C VAL A 275 -18.55 -3.51 27.50
N LEU A 276 -18.74 -2.76 26.40
CA LEU A 276 -20.05 -2.25 26.00
C LEU A 276 -21.02 -3.37 25.54
N GLY A 277 -20.48 -4.51 25.11
CA GLY A 277 -21.25 -5.66 24.63
C GLY A 277 -21.59 -6.72 25.68
N ILE A 278 -21.06 -6.62 26.91
CA ILE A 278 -21.19 -7.68 27.93
C ILE A 278 -22.66 -7.97 28.24
N ASP A 279 -23.51 -6.94 28.36
CA ASP A 279 -24.93 -7.10 28.69
C ASP A 279 -25.73 -7.90 27.67
N ARG A 280 -25.29 -7.87 26.40
CA ARG A 280 -25.99 -8.54 25.29
C ARG A 280 -25.48 -9.96 25.05
N SER A 281 -24.42 -10.37 25.74
CA SER A 281 -23.83 -11.69 25.55
C SER A 281 -24.68 -12.78 26.21
N PRO A 282 -25.10 -13.83 25.48
CA PRO A 282 -25.85 -14.96 26.06
C PRO A 282 -25.11 -15.65 27.21
N ALA A 283 -23.78 -15.61 27.22
CA ALA A 283 -22.96 -16.14 28.30
C ALA A 283 -23.12 -15.32 29.60
N SER A 284 -23.26 -14.00 29.50
CA SER A 284 -23.54 -13.11 30.63
C SER A 284 -24.90 -13.40 31.24
N VAL A 285 -25.92 -13.62 30.40
CA VAL A 285 -27.27 -13.96 30.85
C VAL A 285 -27.28 -15.31 31.57
N LYS A 286 -26.56 -16.32 31.05
CA LYS A 286 -26.45 -17.65 31.70
C LYS A 286 -25.70 -17.61 33.04
N LEU A 287 -24.68 -16.76 33.16
CA LEU A 287 -23.89 -16.59 34.39
C LEU A 287 -24.62 -15.75 35.45
N THR A 288 -25.54 -14.88 35.05
CA THR A 288 -26.30 -14.00 35.94
C THR A 288 -27.70 -14.53 36.27
N SER A 289 -28.26 -15.44 35.46
CA SER A 289 -29.55 -16.09 35.70
C SER A 289 -29.49 -17.05 36.89
N HIS A 290 -30.20 -16.71 37.96
CA HIS A 290 -30.43 -17.61 39.10
C HIS A 290 -31.85 -18.17 39.02
N PRO A 291 -32.05 -19.50 39.13
CA PRO A 291 -33.39 -20.08 39.20
C PRO A 291 -34.08 -19.63 40.49
N HIS A 292 -35.21 -18.95 40.35
CA HIS A 292 -36.06 -18.56 41.46
C HIS A 292 -37.30 -19.46 41.46
N SER A 293 -37.51 -20.20 42.55
CA SER A 293 -38.72 -20.99 42.78
C SER A 293 -39.77 -20.12 43.46
N HIS A 294 -40.86 -19.81 42.78
CA HIS A 294 -42.07 -19.29 43.42
C HIS A 294 -43.18 -20.35 43.38
N PRO A 295 -43.88 -20.60 44.50
CA PRO A 295 -44.98 -21.55 44.52
C PRO A 295 -46.21 -20.89 43.91
N HIS A 296 -46.44 -21.14 42.62
CA HIS A 296 -47.75 -20.95 42.02
C HIS A 296 -48.38 -22.32 41.77
N SER A 297 -49.52 -22.54 42.41
CA SER A 297 -50.41 -23.67 42.12
C SER A 297 -50.95 -23.50 40.71
N HIS A 298 -50.48 -24.32 39.76
CA HIS A 298 -51.17 -24.50 38.49
C HIS A 298 -51.95 -25.81 38.52
N ASP A 299 -53.27 -25.68 38.38
CA ASP A 299 -54.18 -26.76 38.05
C ASP A 299 -53.71 -27.46 36.78
N THR A 300 -53.67 -28.79 36.84
CA THR A 300 -53.41 -29.67 35.70
C THR A 300 -54.64 -29.69 34.79
N ALA A 301 -54.66 -28.80 33.81
CA ALA A 301 -55.55 -28.88 32.65
C ALA A 301 -54.72 -28.93 31.37
N THR A 302 -54.52 -30.16 30.88
CA THR A 302 -54.43 -30.53 29.46
C THR A 302 -53.48 -29.71 28.57
N THR A 303 -52.20 -30.10 28.50
CA THR A 303 -51.38 -29.91 27.31
C THR A 303 -51.90 -30.85 26.22
N ASP A 304 -52.74 -30.32 25.33
CA ASP A 304 -53.24 -31.01 24.16
C ASP A 304 -52.14 -30.94 23.07
N PRO A 305 -51.49 -32.06 22.68
CA PRO A 305 -50.35 -32.05 21.75
C PRO A 305 -50.70 -31.47 20.37
N ASP A 306 -51.98 -31.53 19.98
CA ASP A 306 -52.45 -30.96 18.70
C ASP A 306 -52.44 -29.43 18.70
N LYS A 307 -52.51 -28.78 19.86
CA LYS A 307 -52.50 -27.31 19.97
C LYS A 307 -51.10 -26.72 19.80
N HIS A 308 -50.07 -27.39 20.34
CA HIS A 308 -48.67 -27.00 20.14
C HIS A 308 -48.19 -27.23 18.71
N ALA A 309 -48.69 -28.27 18.02
CA ALA A 309 -48.39 -28.48 16.61
C ALA A 309 -48.97 -27.36 15.72
N ALA A 310 -50.17 -26.86 16.04
CA ALA A 310 -50.80 -25.76 15.33
C ALA A 310 -50.04 -24.43 15.51
N GLU A 311 -49.60 -24.11 16.73
CA GLU A 311 -48.79 -22.91 17.00
C GLU A 311 -47.42 -22.97 16.31
N ARG A 312 -46.75 -24.12 16.32
CA ARG A 312 -45.49 -24.35 15.59
C ARG A 312 -45.67 -24.16 14.09
N LEU A 313 -46.76 -24.69 13.51
CA LEU A 313 -47.05 -24.53 12.09
C LEU A 313 -47.30 -23.06 11.72
N GLN A 314 -48.03 -22.32 12.56
CA GLN A 314 -48.31 -20.90 12.33
C GLN A 314 -47.03 -20.07 12.27
N HIS A 315 -46.08 -20.29 13.19
CA HIS A 315 -44.81 -19.57 13.18
C HIS A 315 -43.94 -19.91 11.97
N ILE A 316 -43.99 -21.15 11.46
CA ILE A 316 -43.30 -21.52 10.21
C ILE A 316 -43.92 -20.77 9.02
N VAL A 317 -45.25 -20.64 8.98
CA VAL A 317 -45.94 -19.88 7.92
C VAL A 317 -45.55 -18.40 7.97
N GLU A 318 -45.63 -17.76 9.14
CA GLU A 318 -45.22 -16.36 9.32
C GLU A 318 -43.75 -16.13 8.89
N PHE A 319 -42.86 -17.07 9.19
CA PHE A 319 -41.44 -16.97 8.83
C PHE A 319 -41.21 -17.11 7.32
N LEU A 320 -41.97 -17.99 6.65
CA LEU A 320 -41.93 -18.17 5.20
C LEU A 320 -42.56 -16.97 4.48
N GLU A 321 -43.66 -16.42 5.00
CA GLU A 321 -44.29 -15.20 4.48
C GLU A 321 -43.34 -14.00 4.54
N ALA A 322 -42.62 -13.83 5.66
CA ALA A 322 -41.64 -12.76 5.80
C ALA A 322 -40.50 -12.81 4.75
N HIS A 323 -40.17 -13.99 4.25
CA HIS A 323 -39.06 -14.18 3.29
C HIS A 323 -39.49 -14.26 1.82
N PHE A 324 -40.72 -14.70 1.55
CA PHE A 324 -41.19 -14.99 0.19
C PHE A 324 -42.49 -14.27 -0.19
N GLY A 325 -43.17 -13.61 0.74
CA GLY A 325 -44.44 -12.94 0.50
C GLY A 325 -45.63 -13.88 0.68
N ASP A 326 -46.48 -14.02 -0.34
CA ASP A 326 -47.75 -14.75 -0.23
C ASP A 326 -47.55 -16.27 -0.14
N VAL A 327 -47.94 -16.87 1.00
CA VAL A 327 -47.95 -18.31 1.22
C VAL A 327 -49.39 -18.78 1.43
N GLU A 328 -49.93 -19.59 0.51
CA GLU A 328 -51.30 -20.11 0.60
C GLU A 328 -51.30 -21.52 1.23
N PHE A 329 -52.09 -21.72 2.28
CA PHE A 329 -52.39 -23.06 2.81
C PHE A 329 -53.51 -23.71 1.99
N VAL A 330 -53.24 -24.88 1.40
CA VAL A 330 -54.23 -25.62 0.61
C VAL A 330 -54.51 -26.99 1.24
N ASP A 331 -55.73 -27.17 1.74
CA ASP A 331 -56.27 -28.47 2.19
C ASP A 331 -57.17 -29.08 1.09
N PRO A 332 -56.79 -30.22 0.48
CA PRO A 332 -57.58 -30.89 -0.55
C PRO A 332 -58.93 -31.45 -0.07
N SER A 333 -59.26 -31.39 1.23
CA SER A 333 -60.51 -31.93 1.79
C SER A 333 -61.71 -30.97 1.79
N GLN A 334 -61.54 -29.69 1.40
CA GLN A 334 -62.61 -28.68 1.41
C GLN A 334 -63.06 -28.12 0.04
N GLN A 335 -62.76 -28.79 -1.08
CA GLN A 335 -63.33 -28.42 -2.40
C GLN A 335 -63.93 -29.63 -3.12
N ARG A 336 -65.20 -29.89 -2.85
CA ARG A 336 -66.17 -30.43 -3.81
C ARG A 336 -67.47 -29.66 -3.61
N ASP A 337 -67.82 -28.81 -4.57
CA ASP A 337 -69.11 -28.91 -5.26
C ASP A 337 -69.34 -27.78 -6.29
N VAL A 338 -69.68 -28.24 -7.50
CA VAL A 338 -70.43 -27.62 -8.61
C VAL A 338 -69.75 -26.61 -9.57
N ASP A 339 -69.19 -27.16 -10.64
CA ASP A 339 -69.57 -27.03 -12.05
C ASP A 339 -70.32 -25.78 -12.60
N MET A 340 -69.72 -25.27 -13.68
CA MET A 340 -70.29 -24.95 -15.02
C MET A 340 -71.28 -23.79 -15.24
N THR A 341 -71.07 -23.17 -16.41
CA THR A 341 -71.85 -22.12 -17.10
C THR A 341 -71.58 -20.71 -16.59
N GLY A 342 -71.19 -19.71 -17.37
CA GLY A 342 -71.42 -19.44 -18.78
C GLY A 342 -71.79 -17.95 -18.90
N GLN A 343 -71.28 -17.29 -19.94
CA GLN A 343 -71.83 -16.06 -20.54
C GLN A 343 -71.44 -14.66 -19.98
N THR A 344 -70.67 -13.98 -20.85
CA THR A 344 -70.89 -12.65 -21.46
C THR A 344 -70.89 -11.35 -20.63
N GLU A 345 -69.96 -10.48 -21.06
CA GLU A 345 -70.08 -9.06 -21.41
C GLU A 345 -70.32 -7.93 -20.39
N GLU A 346 -69.52 -6.88 -20.66
CA GLU A 346 -69.84 -5.44 -20.67
C GLU A 346 -69.69 -4.55 -19.41
N THR A 347 -68.59 -3.78 -19.45
CA THR A 347 -68.47 -2.30 -19.34
C THR A 347 -68.97 -1.52 -18.11
N ARG A 348 -68.06 -0.69 -17.56
CA ARG A 348 -68.07 0.81 -17.51
C ARG A 348 -67.01 1.27 -16.48
N ASN A 349 -65.93 1.94 -16.89
CA ASN A 349 -65.74 3.39 -17.10
C ASN A 349 -65.69 4.25 -15.82
N GLU A 350 -64.55 4.94 -15.63
CA GLU A 350 -64.31 6.35 -15.20
C GLU A 350 -62.78 6.50 -14.95
N VAL A 351 -61.95 7.03 -15.88
CA VAL A 351 -61.65 8.46 -16.27
C VAL A 351 -60.90 9.22 -15.14
N GLU A 352 -59.55 9.22 -15.15
CA GLU A 352 -58.60 10.31 -15.57
C GLU A 352 -58.08 11.19 -14.40
N PRO A 353 -57.04 12.05 -14.55
CA PRO A 353 -55.80 11.94 -15.34
C PRO A 353 -54.51 12.47 -14.64
N GLU A 354 -53.38 12.22 -15.33
CA GLU A 354 -52.16 13.03 -15.55
C GLU A 354 -51.49 13.90 -14.46
N LEU A 355 -50.15 13.77 -14.38
CA LEU A 355 -49.22 14.91 -14.51
C LEU A 355 -47.80 14.42 -14.90
N LYS A 356 -47.35 14.82 -16.08
CA LYS A 356 -45.95 14.84 -16.53
C LYS A 356 -45.22 16.03 -15.91
N LEU A 357 -43.94 15.89 -15.62
CA LEU A 357 -42.94 16.95 -15.76
C LEU A 357 -41.62 16.34 -16.26
N GLU A 358 -41.15 16.84 -17.40
CA GLU A 358 -39.82 16.66 -17.98
C GLU A 358 -38.85 17.67 -17.34
N ILE A 359 -37.54 17.37 -17.32
CA ILE A 359 -36.49 18.10 -18.07
C ILE A 359 -35.13 17.44 -17.82
N ASP A 360 -34.38 17.40 -18.91
CA ASP A 360 -33.04 16.86 -19.18
C ASP A 360 -31.89 17.46 -18.36
N ASP A 361 -30.79 16.71 -18.23
CA ASP A 361 -29.57 16.85 -19.04
C ASP A 361 -28.32 16.41 -18.26
N ALA A 362 -27.55 15.50 -18.87
CA ALA A 362 -26.09 15.61 -19.07
C ALA A 362 -25.44 14.23 -19.26
N LYS A 363 -24.95 14.01 -20.48
CA LYS A 363 -24.07 12.92 -20.91
C LYS A 363 -22.68 13.02 -20.25
N LEU A 364 -22.03 11.87 -20.05
CA LEU A 364 -20.61 11.72 -20.42
C LEU A 364 -20.25 10.24 -20.61
N ASP A 365 -19.40 10.04 -21.61
CA ASP A 365 -19.12 8.82 -22.35
C ASP A 365 -18.26 7.77 -21.62
N GLN A 366 -18.45 6.55 -22.15
CA GLN A 366 -17.59 5.36 -22.26
C GLN A 366 -16.09 5.51 -21.92
N MET A 367 -15.53 4.46 -21.31
CA MET A 367 -14.45 3.66 -21.92
C MET A 367 -14.17 2.37 -21.11
N ASP A 368 -13.98 1.29 -21.86
CA ASP A 368 -13.47 -0.05 -21.55
C ASP A 368 -12.03 0.03 -20.98
N GLU A 369 -11.28 -0.99 -20.54
CA GLU A 369 -11.35 -2.45 -20.46
C GLU A 369 -10.16 -2.91 -19.55
N GLU A 370 -10.02 -4.22 -19.38
CA GLU A 370 -8.78 -4.96 -19.04
C GLU A 370 -8.38 -5.16 -17.57
N THR A 371 -8.81 -6.32 -17.05
CA THR A 371 -7.92 -7.20 -16.27
C THR A 371 -8.22 -8.66 -16.61
N LYS A 372 -7.22 -9.41 -17.11
CA LYS A 372 -6.77 -10.74 -16.61
C LYS A 372 -6.28 -11.69 -17.72
N ASP A 373 -4.97 -11.94 -17.66
CA ASP A 373 -4.29 -13.21 -17.90
C ASP A 373 -3.78 -13.66 -16.50
N VAL A 374 -3.62 -14.92 -16.06
CA VAL A 374 -3.55 -16.24 -16.70
C VAL A 374 -3.56 -17.31 -15.57
N SER A 375 -3.94 -18.54 -15.96
CA SER A 375 -3.59 -19.87 -15.40
C SER A 375 -4.50 -20.48 -14.33
N MET A 376 -4.79 -21.79 -14.33
CA MET A 376 -4.85 -22.91 -15.31
C MET A 376 -5.26 -24.17 -14.49
N THR A 377 -5.56 -25.28 -15.18
CA THR A 377 -5.91 -26.65 -14.71
C THR A 377 -7.36 -26.80 -14.23
N GLY A 378 -8.30 -27.47 -14.93
CA GLY A 378 -8.24 -28.74 -15.69
C GLY A 378 -8.34 -29.90 -14.69
N ASP A 379 -9.26 -30.86 -14.69
CA ASP A 379 -10.24 -31.36 -15.68
C ASP A 379 -11.39 -32.03 -14.91
N ASP A 380 -12.56 -32.18 -15.55
CA ASP A 380 -13.31 -33.44 -15.68
C ASP A 380 -14.82 -33.20 -15.89
N GLU A 381 -15.23 -33.51 -17.12
CA GLU A 381 -16.61 -33.63 -17.59
C GLU A 381 -17.30 -34.84 -16.95
N TYR A 382 -18.57 -34.69 -16.57
CA TYR A 382 -19.58 -35.74 -16.76
C TYR A 382 -20.93 -35.09 -17.10
N GLN A 383 -21.39 -35.33 -18.33
CA GLN A 383 -22.73 -35.05 -18.81
C GLN A 383 -23.71 -36.14 -18.37
N GLU A 384 -24.95 -35.68 -18.25
CA GLU A 384 -26.22 -36.31 -17.90
C GLU A 384 -26.42 -37.78 -18.30
N ASP A 385 -27.11 -38.51 -17.42
CA ASP A 385 -28.07 -39.50 -17.89
C ASP A 385 -29.38 -39.45 -17.09
N SER A 386 -30.46 -39.35 -17.86
CA SER A 386 -31.85 -39.24 -17.44
C SER A 386 -32.46 -40.59 -17.05
N LYS A 387 -33.40 -40.61 -16.08
CA LYS A 387 -34.71 -41.29 -16.19
C LYS A 387 -35.53 -41.25 -14.89
N HIS A 388 -36.61 -40.48 -14.95
CA HIS A 388 -37.97 -40.74 -14.47
C HIS A 388 -38.20 -41.86 -13.44
N ASN A 389 -38.76 -41.49 -12.29
CA ASN A 389 -39.87 -42.24 -11.72
C ASN A 389 -40.94 -41.27 -11.23
N ASN A 390 -42.00 -41.21 -12.03
CA ASN A 390 -43.28 -40.61 -11.70
C ASN A 390 -43.99 -41.57 -10.73
N ALA A 391 -43.97 -41.25 -9.43
CA ALA A 391 -44.79 -41.90 -8.43
C ALA A 391 -45.78 -40.87 -7.88
N PRO A 392 -47.10 -41.04 -8.07
CA PRO A 392 -48.09 -40.20 -7.41
C PRO A 392 -48.16 -40.61 -5.94
N ILE A 393 -47.76 -39.71 -5.03
CA ILE A 393 -47.73 -39.91 -3.58
C ILE A 393 -48.84 -39.01 -2.97
N PRO A 394 -49.60 -39.51 -1.97
CA PRO A 394 -50.98 -39.11 -1.71
C PRO A 394 -51.16 -37.66 -1.28
N MET A 395 -52.28 -37.07 -1.70
CA MET A 395 -52.67 -35.68 -1.38
C MET A 395 -52.90 -35.52 0.14
N GLY A 396 -51.94 -34.88 0.80
CA GLY A 396 -52.05 -34.31 2.13
C GLY A 396 -51.99 -32.78 2.10
N PRO A 397 -52.20 -32.10 3.24
CA PRO A 397 -52.18 -30.64 3.31
C PRO A 397 -50.77 -30.11 2.99
N HIS A 398 -50.70 -29.06 2.16
CA HIS A 398 -49.44 -28.47 1.71
C HIS A 398 -49.52 -26.94 1.66
N LEU A 399 -48.37 -26.30 1.86
CA LEU A 399 -48.18 -24.85 1.73
C LEU A 399 -47.67 -24.53 0.33
N LEU A 400 -48.27 -23.54 -0.32
CA LEU A 400 -47.93 -23.11 -1.68
C LEU A 400 -47.21 -21.76 -1.61
N VAL A 401 -45.93 -21.74 -1.99
CA VAL A 401 -45.11 -20.53 -2.11
C VAL A 401 -45.01 -20.16 -3.58
N LYS A 402 -45.56 -19.01 -3.97
CA LYS A 402 -45.54 -18.51 -5.35
C LYS A 402 -44.55 -17.36 -5.48
N ILE A 403 -43.64 -17.46 -6.44
CA ILE A 403 -42.76 -16.34 -6.82
C ILE A 403 -42.78 -16.23 -8.35
N ASP A 404 -43.32 -15.12 -8.84
CA ASP A 404 -43.53 -14.83 -10.26
C ASP A 404 -44.30 -15.94 -11.02
N LYS A 405 -43.61 -16.75 -11.83
CA LYS A 405 -44.17 -17.85 -12.63
C LYS A 405 -43.85 -19.23 -12.06
N TYR A 406 -43.17 -19.31 -10.92
CA TYR A 406 -42.71 -20.55 -10.32
C TYR A 406 -43.42 -20.83 -9.00
N GLU A 407 -43.83 -22.09 -8.82
CA GLU A 407 -44.54 -22.55 -7.63
C GLU A 407 -43.71 -23.60 -6.88
N ALA A 408 -43.55 -23.43 -5.57
CA ALA A 408 -42.96 -24.41 -4.67
C ALA A 408 -44.02 -24.89 -3.66
N ARG A 409 -44.13 -26.21 -3.48
CA ARG A 409 -45.10 -26.84 -2.58
C ARG A 409 -44.36 -27.48 -1.41
N VAL A 410 -44.69 -27.09 -0.19
CA VAL A 410 -44.11 -27.67 1.03
C VAL A 410 -45.14 -28.62 1.64
N SER A 411 -44.81 -29.90 1.73
CA SER A 411 -45.70 -30.90 2.33
C SER A 411 -45.61 -30.82 3.86
N ILE A 412 -46.75 -30.66 4.54
CA ILE A 412 -46.78 -30.45 6.00
C ILE A 412 -46.35 -31.70 6.80
N PRO A 413 -46.74 -32.94 6.44
CA PRO A 413 -46.34 -34.11 7.21
C PRO A 413 -44.85 -34.44 7.11
N SER A 414 -44.19 -34.09 6.00
CA SER A 414 -42.79 -34.46 5.74
C SER A 414 -41.83 -33.27 5.71
N MET A 415 -42.34 -32.04 5.82
CA MET A 415 -41.59 -30.78 5.64
C MET A 415 -40.71 -30.79 4.37
N ALA A 416 -41.12 -31.53 3.35
CA ALA A 416 -40.36 -31.67 2.10
C ALA A 416 -40.84 -30.65 1.05
N VAL A 417 -39.88 -29.99 0.38
CA VAL A 417 -40.14 -29.01 -0.68
C VAL A 417 -40.17 -29.68 -2.06
N LEU A 418 -41.33 -29.62 -2.72
CA LEU A 418 -41.55 -30.06 -4.09
C LEU A 418 -41.65 -28.84 -5.00
N CYS A 419 -40.66 -28.64 -5.87
CA CYS A 419 -40.65 -27.55 -6.85
C CYS A 419 -40.00 -28.02 -8.15
N ASN A 420 -40.58 -27.62 -9.29
CA ASN A 420 -40.05 -27.94 -10.62
C ASN A 420 -38.84 -27.08 -11.01
N TYR A 421 -38.52 -26.04 -10.23
CA TYR A 421 -37.40 -25.12 -10.46
C TYR A 421 -36.36 -25.24 -9.34
N GLU A 422 -35.19 -25.78 -9.67
CA GLU A 422 -34.14 -26.17 -8.71
C GLU A 422 -33.59 -25.01 -7.84
N PRO A 423 -33.38 -23.78 -8.36
CA PRO A 423 -32.89 -22.67 -7.54
C PRO A 423 -33.89 -22.23 -6.47
N LEU A 424 -35.19 -22.22 -6.80
CA LEU A 424 -36.25 -21.91 -5.84
C LEU A 424 -36.35 -23.03 -4.79
N ARG A 425 -36.28 -24.30 -5.22
CA ARG A 425 -36.27 -25.46 -4.31
C ARG A 425 -35.18 -25.35 -3.24
N ARG A 426 -33.94 -25.04 -3.64
CA ARG A 426 -32.81 -24.91 -2.71
C ARG A 426 -32.99 -23.74 -1.74
N ARG A 427 -33.47 -22.59 -2.22
CA ARG A 427 -33.70 -21.42 -1.38
C ARG A 427 -34.82 -21.66 -0.37
N THR A 428 -35.95 -22.23 -0.80
CA THR A 428 -37.05 -22.56 0.10
C THR A 428 -36.64 -23.62 1.12
N ASN A 429 -35.86 -24.63 0.73
CA ASN A 429 -35.36 -25.64 1.67
C ASN A 429 -34.42 -25.04 2.72
N ALA A 430 -33.49 -24.16 2.32
CA ALA A 430 -32.57 -23.50 3.26
C ALA A 430 -33.31 -22.60 4.26
N VAL A 431 -34.34 -21.87 3.81
CA VAL A 431 -35.17 -21.03 4.70
C VAL A 431 -36.03 -21.91 5.62
N LEU A 432 -36.54 -23.04 5.14
CA LEU A 432 -37.31 -23.99 5.94
C LEU A 432 -36.44 -24.65 7.03
N GLU A 433 -35.22 -25.08 6.70
CA GLU A 433 -34.26 -25.60 7.69
C GLU A 433 -33.90 -24.54 8.75
N MET A 434 -33.72 -23.29 8.34
CA MET A 434 -33.48 -22.18 9.26
C MET A 434 -34.68 -21.90 10.16
N ALA A 435 -35.91 -21.98 9.64
CA ALA A 435 -37.14 -21.82 10.41
C ALA A 435 -37.30 -22.94 11.45
N ILE A 436 -37.10 -24.20 11.05
CA ILE A 436 -37.16 -25.37 11.94
C ILE A 436 -36.10 -25.25 13.05
N ALA A 437 -34.85 -24.94 12.72
CA ALA A 437 -33.79 -24.78 13.71
C ALA A 437 -34.07 -23.64 14.71
N THR A 438 -34.68 -22.54 14.25
CA THR A 438 -35.04 -21.42 15.12
C THR A 438 -36.19 -21.79 16.06
N ILE A 439 -37.17 -22.55 15.59
CA ILE A 439 -38.35 -22.92 16.37
C ILE A 439 -38.08 -24.09 17.33
N ASP A 440 -37.27 -25.07 16.92
CA ASP A 440 -36.88 -26.20 17.79
C ASP A 440 -36.02 -25.71 18.96
N THR A 441 -35.09 -24.78 18.73
CA THR A 441 -34.28 -24.17 19.81
C THR A 441 -35.13 -23.34 20.79
N LEU A 442 -36.21 -22.74 20.31
CA LEU A 442 -37.19 -22.04 21.14
C LEU A 442 -38.09 -23.03 21.91
N ALA A 443 -38.58 -24.10 21.29
CA ALA A 443 -39.42 -25.12 21.94
C ALA A 443 -38.65 -25.91 23.02
N ASP A 444 -37.40 -26.29 22.75
CA ASP A 444 -36.53 -26.97 23.71
C ASP A 444 -36.23 -26.08 24.93
N SER A 445 -36.26 -24.75 24.77
CA SER A 445 -36.11 -23.83 25.90
C SER A 445 -37.33 -23.80 26.83
N TYR A 446 -38.50 -24.26 26.39
CA TYR A 446 -39.73 -24.35 27.17
C TYR A 446 -40.01 -25.76 27.74
N GLU A 447 -39.52 -26.85 27.15
CA GLU A 447 -39.80 -28.23 27.60
C GLU A 447 -38.85 -28.74 28.73
N VAL A 448 -37.72 -28.08 29.01
CA VAL A 448 -36.71 -28.55 29.99
C VAL A 448 -37.17 -28.47 31.46
N THR A 449 -38.35 -27.93 31.78
CA THR A 449 -38.91 -28.00 33.15
C THR A 449 -39.58 -29.34 33.50
N GLY A 450 -39.61 -30.31 32.58
CA GLY A 450 -40.50 -31.47 32.68
C GLY A 450 -39.89 -32.87 32.72
N GLN A 451 -38.57 -33.09 32.81
CA GLN A 451 -38.04 -34.46 32.89
C GLN A 451 -36.60 -34.50 33.44
N ASN A 452 -36.47 -34.75 34.74
CA ASN A 452 -35.20 -35.22 35.33
C ASN A 452 -35.52 -36.23 36.44
N ASN A 453 -35.36 -37.52 36.14
CA ASN A 453 -35.12 -38.52 37.16
C ASN A 453 -34.11 -39.58 36.68
N ALA A 454 -33.00 -39.61 37.42
CA ALA A 454 -32.06 -40.71 37.64
C ALA A 454 -31.27 -41.31 36.45
N SER A 455 -29.96 -41.05 36.44
CA SER A 455 -28.98 -42.12 36.70
C SER A 455 -27.56 -41.56 36.93
N THR A 456 -27.09 -41.74 38.15
CA THR A 456 -25.68 -41.65 38.59
C THR A 456 -24.82 -42.73 37.95
N GLN A 457 -23.68 -42.37 37.36
CA GLN A 457 -22.50 -43.25 37.28
C GLN A 457 -21.19 -42.45 37.46
N SER A 458 -20.28 -43.06 38.22
CA SER A 458 -19.01 -42.53 38.73
C SER A 458 -17.88 -42.59 37.70
N ALA A 459 -17.02 -41.58 37.66
CA ALA A 459 -15.71 -41.64 37.03
C ALA A 459 -14.60 -41.73 38.11
N LYS A 460 -13.79 -42.78 38.01
CA LYS A 460 -12.47 -42.94 38.64
C LYS A 460 -11.39 -42.37 37.71
N GLU A 461 -10.16 -42.32 38.22
CA GLU A 461 -8.85 -42.05 37.59
C GLU A 461 -8.33 -40.61 37.80
N ASP A 462 -7.06 -40.36 38.08
CA ASP A 462 -5.95 -41.18 38.59
C ASP A 462 -4.84 -40.18 38.98
N THR A 463 -4.29 -40.32 40.18
CA THR A 463 -3.11 -39.58 40.65
C THR A 463 -1.82 -40.19 40.09
N LYS A 464 -0.97 -39.37 39.47
CA LYS A 464 0.48 -39.68 39.32
C LYS A 464 1.33 -38.43 39.58
N GLU A 465 2.03 -38.48 40.71
CA GLU A 465 3.22 -37.69 41.05
C GLU A 465 4.37 -37.98 40.08
N ILE A 466 5.13 -36.93 39.70
CA ILE A 466 6.60 -37.00 39.57
C ILE A 466 7.18 -35.66 40.02
N MET A 467 7.96 -35.69 41.10
CA MET A 467 8.81 -34.62 41.62
C MET A 467 10.26 -34.79 41.11
N MET A 468 10.95 -33.64 41.04
CA MET A 468 12.40 -33.40 41.18
C MET A 468 13.36 -33.86 40.08
N GLU A 469 14.08 -32.90 39.52
CA GLU A 469 15.55 -32.88 39.63
C GLU A 469 16.10 -31.45 39.54
N SER A 470 16.73 -31.01 40.63
CA SER A 470 17.66 -29.88 40.71
C SER A 470 19.07 -30.46 40.81
N SER A 471 20.00 -30.04 39.95
CA SER A 471 21.45 -29.82 40.23
C SER A 471 22.26 -29.86 38.92
N ALA A 472 22.75 -28.70 38.49
CA ALA A 472 24.08 -28.45 37.93
C ALA A 472 24.23 -26.95 37.64
#